data_AF-A0A537L0M3-F1
#
_entry.id   AF-A0A537L0M3-F1
#
_cell.length_a   1.000
_cell.length_b   1.000
_cell.length_c   1.000
_cell.angle_alpha   90.00
_cell.angle_beta   90.00
_cell.angle_gamma   90.00
#
_symmetry.space_group_name_H-M   'P 1'
#
loop_
_entity.id
_entity.type
_entity.pdbx_description
1 polymer ?
#
loop_
_entity_poly.entity_id
_entity_poly.type
_entity_poly.pdbx_seq_one_letter_code
_entity_poly.pdbx_strand_id
1 'polypeptide(L)'
;CGRTGKRYLSVESHIRMMAAAQPFVSGAISKTINMPNEATVEDCKAAYLLSWKLALKANALYRDGSKLSQPLSAQLIADEEDEDDGIEAFLEKPQAARAAHVAERVVEKIVERITVLRERERMPDRRKGYTQKAVVGGHKVYLRTGEYDDGRLGEIFIDMHKEGAALRSIINNFAIAVSLGLQYGVPLEEYVDAFTFTRFDPSGPVQGNDSIKYATSMLDYIFRELAVSYLDRFDLAHVNPAEADFDALGGGVQEGRQPAPANKYLSKGLTRSRTDKLTAVSSSASAGGASSVPSPLVGEGQGGGSRAASNVTALNVAGATALKVEPEAKLSPTTQLDALNWADAKTHAKQAAAEKRAEARAKGYEGEACGECGNFTLVRNGTCMKCDTCGSTTGCS
;
A
#
# COMPACT_ATOMS: atom_id res chain seq x y z
N CYS A 1 19.78 -2.33 -29.77
CA CYS A 1 19.01 -3.17 -30.71
C CYS A 1 18.24 -4.24 -29.93
N GLY A 2 17.20 -4.88 -30.47
CA GLY A 2 16.46 -5.92 -29.72
C GLY A 2 17.32 -7.16 -29.43
N ARG A 3 16.97 -7.94 -28.38
CA ARG A 3 17.74 -9.08 -27.83
C ARG A 3 18.10 -10.20 -28.85
N THR A 4 17.38 -10.29 -29.96
CA THR A 4 17.63 -11.24 -31.08
C THR A 4 17.90 -10.52 -32.42
N GLY A 5 18.07 -9.20 -32.39
CA GLY A 5 18.06 -8.33 -33.56
C GLY A 5 19.36 -8.35 -34.37
N LYS A 6 19.51 -9.32 -35.28
CA LYS A 6 20.57 -9.37 -36.30
C LYS A 6 20.55 -8.22 -37.33
N ARG A 7 19.64 -7.24 -37.19
CA ARG A 7 19.46 -6.11 -38.10
C ARG A 7 19.93 -4.82 -37.41
N TYR A 8 21.23 -4.56 -37.46
CA TYR A 8 21.82 -3.26 -37.15
C TYR A 8 22.63 -2.75 -38.35
N LEU A 9 22.71 -1.42 -38.50
CA LEU A 9 23.54 -0.80 -39.52
C LEU A 9 24.99 -0.69 -39.02
N SER A 10 25.96 -0.79 -39.91
CA SER A 10 27.36 -0.61 -39.51
C SER A 10 27.64 0.86 -39.13
N VAL A 11 28.65 1.05 -38.29
CA VAL A 11 29.15 2.37 -37.88
C VAL A 11 29.50 3.22 -39.12
N GLU A 12 30.12 2.59 -40.13
CA GLU A 12 30.44 3.23 -41.40
C GLU A 12 29.20 3.61 -42.23
N SER A 13 28.15 2.78 -42.25
CA SER A 13 26.89 3.10 -42.92
C SER A 13 26.23 4.35 -42.33
N HIS A 14 26.27 4.51 -41.00
CA HIS A 14 25.79 5.73 -40.33
C HIS A 14 26.56 6.97 -40.79
N ILE A 15 27.90 6.90 -40.77
CA ILE A 15 28.78 8.01 -41.12
C ILE A 15 28.65 8.41 -42.59
N ARG A 16 28.67 7.44 -43.52
CA ARG A 16 28.51 7.71 -44.96
C ARG A 16 27.15 8.33 -45.30
N MET A 17 26.07 7.90 -44.63
CA MET A 17 24.74 8.49 -44.82
C MET A 17 24.69 9.94 -44.34
N MET A 18 25.26 10.24 -43.17
CA MET A 18 25.39 11.62 -42.68
C MET A 18 26.23 12.47 -43.66
N ALA A 19 27.34 11.93 -44.18
CA ALA A 19 28.22 12.63 -45.10
C ALA A 19 27.54 12.97 -46.43
N ALA A 20 26.69 12.08 -46.96
CA ALA A 20 25.91 12.35 -48.18
C ALA A 20 24.89 13.50 -47.99
N ALA A 21 24.33 13.66 -46.79
CA ALA A 21 23.40 14.73 -46.48
C ALA A 21 24.09 16.06 -46.11
N GLN A 22 25.30 16.02 -45.54
CA GLN A 22 25.99 17.18 -44.96
C GLN A 22 26.18 18.39 -45.91
N PRO A 23 26.42 18.25 -47.22
CA PRO A 23 26.51 19.39 -48.14
C PRO A 23 25.23 20.23 -48.25
N PHE A 24 24.06 19.60 -48.02
CA PHE A 24 22.76 20.25 -48.10
C PHE A 24 22.31 20.88 -46.78
N VAL A 25 23.12 20.76 -45.71
CA VAL A 25 22.80 21.26 -44.36
C VAL A 25 23.81 22.32 -43.96
N SER A 26 23.34 23.56 -43.77
CA SER A 26 24.15 24.70 -43.31
C SER A 26 24.71 24.48 -41.91
N GLY A 27 23.89 23.97 -40.99
CA GLY A 27 24.30 23.51 -39.66
C GLY A 27 24.97 22.12 -39.63
N ALA A 28 25.13 21.58 -38.43
CA ALA A 28 25.59 20.21 -38.20
C ALA A 28 24.40 19.23 -38.07
N ILE A 29 24.62 17.95 -38.38
CA ILE A 29 23.59 16.90 -38.29
C ILE A 29 23.60 16.31 -36.87
N SER A 30 22.52 16.53 -36.12
CA SER A 30 22.32 15.90 -34.79
C SER A 30 21.83 14.46 -34.94
N LYS A 31 22.76 13.54 -35.26
CA LYS A 31 22.49 12.11 -35.38
C LYS A 31 23.53 11.28 -34.63
N THR A 32 23.06 10.46 -33.70
CA THR A 32 23.89 9.49 -32.98
C THR A 32 24.34 8.37 -33.90
N ILE A 33 25.63 8.06 -33.90
CA ILE A 33 26.23 6.89 -34.55
C ILE A 33 26.28 5.77 -33.51
N ASN A 34 25.44 4.75 -33.70
CA ASN A 34 25.36 3.64 -32.77
C ASN A 34 26.46 2.62 -33.06
N MET A 35 27.12 2.13 -32.02
CA MET A 35 28.19 1.13 -32.07
C MET A 35 27.80 -0.09 -31.23
N PRO A 36 28.19 -1.33 -31.62
CA PRO A 36 27.90 -2.53 -30.85
C PRO A 36 28.64 -2.52 -29.50
N ASN A 37 28.15 -3.27 -28.51
CA ASN A 37 28.74 -3.30 -27.16
C ASN A 37 30.22 -3.69 -27.15
N GLU A 38 30.62 -4.60 -28.06
CA GLU A 38 32.00 -5.08 -28.27
C GLU A 38 32.95 -4.03 -28.90
N ALA A 39 32.46 -2.85 -29.30
CA ALA A 39 33.28 -1.84 -29.97
C ALA A 39 34.41 -1.31 -29.08
N THR A 40 35.62 -1.27 -29.65
CA THR A 40 36.87 -0.88 -29.00
C THR A 40 37.11 0.64 -29.06
N VAL A 41 38.15 1.12 -28.38
CA VAL A 41 38.57 2.53 -28.45
C VAL A 41 39.14 2.85 -29.84
N GLU A 42 39.78 1.87 -30.47
CA GLU A 42 40.30 1.89 -31.83
C GLU A 42 39.18 2.08 -32.85
N ASP A 43 38.03 1.41 -32.67
CA ASP A 43 36.84 1.58 -33.51
C ASP A 43 36.26 2.99 -33.38
N CYS A 44 36.19 3.53 -32.16
CA CYS A 44 35.77 4.92 -31.92
C CYS A 44 36.71 5.91 -32.63
N LYS A 45 38.04 5.69 -32.53
CA LYS A 45 39.06 6.50 -33.21
C LYS A 45 38.90 6.42 -34.75
N ALA A 46 38.66 5.23 -35.30
CA ALA A 46 38.41 5.04 -36.72
C ALA A 46 37.14 5.78 -37.18
N ALA A 47 36.07 5.73 -36.39
CA ALA A 47 34.82 6.46 -36.63
C ALA A 47 35.03 7.99 -36.64
N TYR A 48 35.77 8.54 -35.66
CA TYR A 48 36.12 9.97 -35.66
C TYR A 48 36.95 10.38 -36.88
N LEU A 49 37.99 9.60 -37.23
CA LEU A 49 38.84 9.87 -38.40
C LEU A 49 38.06 9.79 -39.72
N LEU A 50 37.12 8.85 -39.85
CA LEU A 50 36.26 8.75 -41.03
C LEU A 50 35.32 9.94 -41.15
N SER A 51 34.64 10.33 -40.06
CA SER A 51 33.77 11.52 -40.02
C SER A 51 34.53 12.80 -40.39
N TRP A 52 35.75 12.97 -39.90
CA TRP A 52 36.61 14.10 -40.24
C TRP A 52 37.01 14.11 -41.72
N LYS A 53 37.46 12.97 -42.27
CA LYS A 53 37.79 12.83 -43.70
C LYS A 53 36.62 13.13 -44.63
N LEU A 54 35.39 12.88 -44.18
CA LEU A 54 34.16 13.13 -44.92
C LEU A 54 33.52 14.50 -44.61
N ALA A 55 34.26 15.41 -43.97
CA ALA A 55 33.84 16.77 -43.65
C ALA A 55 32.52 16.88 -42.83
N LEU A 56 32.24 15.90 -41.97
CA LEU A 56 31.13 16.00 -41.01
C LEU A 56 31.41 17.06 -39.95
N LYS A 57 30.45 17.97 -39.75
CA LYS A 57 30.57 19.09 -38.80
C LYS A 57 30.40 18.67 -37.34
N ALA A 58 29.77 17.53 -37.09
CA ALA A 58 29.62 16.94 -35.76
C ALA A 58 29.62 15.41 -35.84
N ASN A 59 30.05 14.77 -34.75
CA ASN A 59 30.01 13.32 -34.57
C ASN A 59 29.62 13.03 -33.11
N ALA A 60 28.52 12.30 -32.91
CA ALA A 60 28.07 11.83 -31.61
C ALA A 60 28.05 10.29 -31.61
N LEU A 61 29.03 9.66 -30.96
CA LEU A 61 29.08 8.21 -30.82
C LEU A 61 28.24 7.73 -29.64
N TYR A 62 27.58 6.59 -29.78
CA TYR A 62 26.96 5.86 -28.68
C TYR A 62 27.24 4.37 -28.81
N ARG A 63 28.03 3.84 -27.88
CA ARG A 63 28.27 2.39 -27.77
C ARG A 63 27.18 1.76 -26.90
N ASP A 64 26.55 0.70 -27.40
CA ASP A 64 25.51 -0.04 -26.66
C ASP A 64 26.07 -0.55 -25.32
N GLY A 65 25.34 -0.35 -24.23
CA GLY A 65 25.77 -0.67 -22.87
C GLY A 65 26.70 0.36 -22.19
N SER A 66 27.03 1.49 -22.84
CA SER A 66 27.80 2.58 -22.18
C SER A 66 26.95 3.50 -21.28
N LYS A 67 25.64 3.22 -21.11
CA LYS A 67 24.77 3.84 -20.11
C LYS A 67 23.98 2.75 -19.39
N LEU A 68 23.90 2.86 -18.06
CA LEU A 68 23.15 1.96 -17.18
C LEU A 68 21.65 1.99 -17.54
N SER A 69 21.03 3.17 -17.49
CA SER A 69 19.65 3.39 -17.89
C SER A 69 19.53 3.66 -19.39
N GLN A 70 19.46 2.60 -20.20
CA GLN A 70 18.98 2.74 -21.59
C GLN A 70 17.45 2.67 -21.60
N PRO A 71 16.71 3.56 -22.30
CA PRO A 71 15.24 3.49 -22.36
C PRO A 71 14.68 2.18 -22.93
N LEU A 72 15.49 1.42 -23.69
CA LEU A 72 15.13 0.11 -24.23
C LEU A 72 15.66 -1.08 -23.38
N SER A 73 16.47 -0.80 -22.36
CA SER A 73 16.93 -1.76 -21.34
C SER A 73 16.24 -1.53 -19.99
N ALA A 74 15.53 -0.41 -19.82
CA ALA A 74 14.80 -0.05 -18.60
C ALA A 74 13.78 -1.13 -18.16
N GLN A 75 13.21 -1.89 -19.10
CA GLN A 75 12.37 -3.07 -18.78
C GLN A 75 13.11 -4.24 -18.09
N LEU A 76 14.39 -4.09 -17.76
CA LEU A 76 15.20 -5.04 -17.00
C LEU A 76 15.92 -4.39 -15.80
N ILE A 77 15.78 -3.07 -15.60
CA ILE A 77 16.51 -2.28 -14.58
C ILE A 77 15.64 -1.09 -14.11
N ALA A 78 14.32 -1.29 -14.00
CA ALA A 78 13.38 -0.31 -13.45
C ALA A 78 12.76 -0.76 -12.12
N ASP A 79 13.14 -1.96 -11.65
CA ASP A 79 12.61 -2.60 -10.43
C ASP A 79 13.63 -2.53 -9.27
N GLU A 80 14.66 -1.69 -9.39
CA GLU A 80 15.74 -1.48 -8.40
C GLU A 80 16.00 0.05 -8.28
N GLU A 81 15.08 0.78 -7.61
CA GLU A 81 15.30 2.16 -7.11
C GLU A 81 15.41 2.23 -5.57
N ASP A 82 15.40 1.08 -4.89
CA ASP A 82 15.67 0.93 -3.45
C ASP A 82 16.88 -0.01 -3.22
N GLU A 83 17.73 0.34 -2.24
CA GLU A 83 18.96 -0.36 -1.77
C GLU A 83 20.25 -0.24 -2.62
N ASP A 84 20.92 0.92 -2.55
CA ASP A 84 22.29 1.15 -3.06
C ASP A 84 23.34 0.14 -2.50
N ASP A 85 23.13 -0.39 -1.29
CA ASP A 85 24.08 -1.30 -0.61
C ASP A 85 24.18 -2.70 -1.25
N GLY A 86 23.20 -3.13 -2.04
CA GLY A 86 23.20 -4.44 -2.71
C GLY A 86 24.08 -4.50 -3.96
N ILE A 87 24.35 -3.34 -4.58
CA ILE A 87 24.92 -3.23 -5.93
C ILE A 87 26.43 -3.47 -5.91
N GLU A 88 27.16 -2.96 -4.91
CA GLU A 88 28.61 -3.18 -4.77
C GLU A 88 28.96 -4.67 -4.59
N ALA A 89 28.20 -5.39 -3.75
CA ALA A 89 28.40 -6.84 -3.54
C ALA A 89 28.13 -7.69 -4.80
N PHE A 90 27.31 -7.20 -5.74
CA PHE A 90 27.11 -7.82 -7.05
C PHE A 90 28.25 -7.49 -8.03
N LEU A 91 28.90 -6.33 -7.85
CA LEU A 91 30.01 -5.84 -8.66
C LEU A 91 31.39 -6.45 -8.33
N GLU A 92 31.55 -7.15 -7.19
CA GLU A 92 32.81 -7.86 -6.86
C GLU A 92 32.87 -9.31 -7.39
N LYS A 93 31.72 -9.95 -7.66
CA LYS A 93 31.69 -11.38 -8.07
C LYS A 93 32.30 -11.59 -9.48
N PRO A 94 33.03 -12.70 -9.75
CA PRO A 94 33.59 -12.96 -11.07
C PRO A 94 32.52 -13.12 -12.16
N GLN A 95 32.83 -12.71 -13.39
CA GLN A 95 31.87 -12.57 -14.50
C GLN A 95 31.04 -13.84 -14.80
N ALA A 96 31.63 -15.03 -14.63
CA ALA A 96 30.94 -16.30 -14.80
C ALA A 96 29.82 -16.54 -13.76
N ALA A 97 29.99 -16.08 -12.51
CA ALA A 97 28.97 -16.17 -11.47
C ALA A 97 27.81 -15.18 -11.70
N ARG A 98 28.10 -13.99 -12.26
CA ARG A 98 27.04 -13.04 -12.67
C ARG A 98 26.21 -13.61 -13.82
N ALA A 99 26.84 -14.25 -14.80
CA ALA A 99 26.13 -14.91 -15.89
C ALA A 99 25.22 -16.05 -15.39
N ALA A 100 25.65 -16.81 -14.37
CA ALA A 100 24.82 -17.84 -13.74
C ALA A 100 23.61 -17.25 -13.00
N HIS A 101 23.80 -16.26 -12.12
CA HIS A 101 22.68 -15.59 -11.42
C HIS A 101 21.70 -14.89 -12.38
N VAL A 102 22.19 -14.28 -13.46
CA VAL A 102 21.31 -13.70 -14.50
C VAL A 102 20.59 -14.78 -15.28
N ALA A 103 21.21 -15.93 -15.55
CA ALA A 103 20.53 -17.06 -16.20
C ALA A 103 19.43 -17.67 -15.31
N GLU A 104 19.67 -17.80 -14.00
CA GLU A 104 18.71 -18.30 -13.02
C GLU A 104 17.47 -17.39 -12.90
N ARG A 105 17.67 -16.08 -12.65
CA ARG A 105 16.57 -15.07 -12.65
C ARG A 105 15.84 -15.00 -14.01
N VAL A 106 16.52 -15.28 -15.13
CA VAL A 106 15.90 -15.35 -16.46
C VAL A 106 15.08 -16.64 -16.64
N VAL A 107 15.46 -17.76 -16.03
CA VAL A 107 14.67 -19.00 -16.06
C VAL A 107 13.39 -18.82 -15.25
N GLU A 108 13.44 -18.24 -14.05
CA GLU A 108 12.24 -17.90 -13.27
C GLU A 108 11.28 -17.00 -14.07
N LYS A 109 11.78 -15.89 -14.63
CA LYS A 109 11.00 -14.94 -15.45
C LYS A 109 10.53 -15.51 -16.81
N ILE A 110 11.03 -16.68 -17.23
CA ILE A 110 10.53 -17.44 -18.38
C ILE A 110 9.48 -18.46 -17.94
N VAL A 111 9.63 -19.09 -16.77
CA VAL A 111 8.62 -19.99 -16.19
C VAL A 111 7.33 -19.21 -15.94
N GLU A 112 7.39 -18.05 -15.29
CA GLU A 112 6.24 -17.14 -15.10
C GLU A 112 5.58 -16.71 -16.42
N ARG A 113 6.37 -16.55 -17.49
CA ARG A 113 5.82 -16.17 -18.81
C ARG A 113 5.10 -17.32 -19.51
N ILE A 114 5.33 -18.57 -19.09
CA ILE A 114 4.74 -19.78 -19.68
C ILE A 114 3.58 -20.31 -18.81
N THR A 115 3.56 -20.01 -17.52
CA THR A 115 2.40 -20.13 -16.62
C THR A 115 1.71 -18.77 -16.46
N VAL A 116 0.64 -18.40 -17.17
CA VAL A 116 -0.42 -19.23 -17.75
C VAL A 116 -1.08 -18.46 -18.90
N LEU A 117 -1.32 -19.09 -20.06
CA LEU A 117 -2.42 -18.69 -20.94
C LEU A 117 -3.73 -19.14 -20.28
N ARG A 118 -4.13 -18.44 -19.21
CA ARG A 118 -5.29 -18.84 -18.39
C ARG A 118 -6.55 -18.61 -19.21
N GLU A 119 -7.27 -19.67 -19.50
CA GLU A 119 -8.62 -19.54 -20.06
C GLU A 119 -9.47 -18.72 -19.08
N ARG A 120 -10.31 -17.81 -19.61
CA ARG A 120 -11.11 -16.89 -18.80
C ARG A 120 -11.93 -17.66 -17.76
N GLU A 121 -11.62 -17.46 -16.49
CA GLU A 121 -12.36 -18.09 -15.39
C GLU A 121 -13.70 -17.37 -15.24
N ARG A 122 -14.78 -18.06 -15.63
CA ARG A 122 -16.14 -17.50 -15.54
C ARG A 122 -16.62 -17.52 -14.09
N MET A 123 -17.05 -16.35 -13.61
CA MET A 123 -17.65 -16.23 -12.29
C MET A 123 -19.02 -16.92 -12.20
N PRO A 124 -19.43 -17.41 -11.02
CA PRO A 124 -20.78 -17.91 -10.77
C PRO A 124 -21.88 -16.85 -10.97
N ASP A 125 -23.08 -17.29 -11.36
CA ASP A 125 -24.26 -16.43 -11.54
C ASP A 125 -24.69 -15.74 -10.24
N ARG A 126 -24.46 -16.39 -9.09
CA ARG A 126 -24.66 -15.83 -7.75
C ARG A 126 -23.33 -15.85 -7.00
N ARG A 127 -22.87 -14.68 -6.58
CA ARG A 127 -21.56 -14.46 -5.96
C ARG A 127 -21.65 -13.56 -4.73
N LYS A 128 -20.57 -13.55 -3.94
CA LYS A 128 -20.38 -12.64 -2.80
C LYS A 128 -19.67 -11.36 -3.27
N GLY A 129 -19.53 -10.41 -2.34
CA GLY A 129 -18.95 -9.09 -2.56
C GLY A 129 -19.63 -8.05 -1.67
N TYR A 130 -19.01 -6.88 -1.54
CA TYR A 130 -19.55 -5.77 -0.77
C TYR A 130 -19.94 -4.59 -1.68
N THR A 131 -20.63 -3.61 -1.10
CA THR A 131 -20.93 -2.35 -1.77
C THR A 131 -20.50 -1.21 -0.87
N GLN A 132 -19.41 -0.56 -1.24
CA GLN A 132 -18.87 0.58 -0.52
C GLN A 132 -19.35 1.89 -1.16
N LYS A 133 -19.88 2.78 -0.32
CA LYS A 133 -20.36 4.11 -0.72
C LYS A 133 -19.45 5.17 -0.15
N ALA A 134 -18.78 5.91 -1.02
CA ALA A 134 -17.92 7.03 -0.65
C ALA A 134 -18.34 8.33 -1.33
N VAL A 135 -17.82 9.44 -0.80
CA VAL A 135 -17.89 10.77 -1.41
C VAL A 135 -16.48 11.31 -1.51
N VAL A 136 -15.93 11.41 -2.73
CA VAL A 136 -14.57 11.92 -2.99
C VAL A 136 -14.70 13.29 -3.65
N GLY A 137 -14.11 14.33 -3.05
CA GLY A 137 -14.18 15.69 -3.60
C GLY A 137 -15.61 16.25 -3.75
N GLY A 138 -16.59 15.69 -3.03
CA GLY A 138 -18.02 16.01 -3.15
C GLY A 138 -18.81 15.12 -4.13
N HIS A 139 -18.14 14.26 -4.90
CA HIS A 139 -18.74 13.35 -5.88
C HIS A 139 -19.04 11.98 -5.27
N LYS A 140 -20.28 11.49 -5.44
CA LYS A 140 -20.76 10.24 -4.82
C LYS A 140 -20.43 9.04 -5.70
N VAL A 141 -19.74 8.06 -5.13
CA VAL A 141 -19.33 6.83 -5.82
C VAL A 141 -19.71 5.59 -5.03
N TYR A 142 -20.15 4.58 -5.76
CA TYR A 142 -20.51 3.27 -5.27
C TYR A 142 -19.58 2.26 -5.94
N LEU A 143 -18.63 1.74 -5.17
CA LEU A 143 -17.83 0.58 -5.54
C LEU A 143 -18.62 -0.67 -5.17
N ARG A 144 -18.82 -1.60 -6.11
CA ARG A 144 -19.32 -2.94 -5.82
C ARG A 144 -18.30 -3.96 -6.27
N THR A 145 -18.00 -4.94 -5.43
CA THR A 145 -17.09 -6.04 -5.76
C THR A 145 -17.88 -7.30 -6.08
N GLY A 146 -17.28 -8.17 -6.90
CA GLY A 146 -17.71 -9.54 -7.09
C GLY A 146 -16.56 -10.48 -6.77
N GLU A 147 -16.79 -11.41 -5.85
CA GLU A 147 -15.81 -12.39 -5.38
C GLU A 147 -16.06 -13.78 -5.99
N TYR A 148 -14.98 -14.54 -6.15
CA TYR A 148 -15.03 -15.99 -6.35
C TYR A 148 -15.38 -16.70 -5.03
N ASP A 149 -15.74 -17.99 -5.09
CA ASP A 149 -16.08 -18.78 -3.91
C ASP A 149 -14.89 -18.99 -2.94
N ASP A 150 -13.67 -18.76 -3.41
CA ASP A 150 -12.42 -18.77 -2.63
C ASP A 150 -12.06 -17.42 -1.97
N GLY A 151 -12.86 -16.37 -2.20
CA GLY A 151 -12.65 -15.02 -1.65
C GLY A 151 -11.77 -14.10 -2.51
N ARG A 152 -11.21 -14.58 -3.64
CA ARG A 152 -10.48 -13.70 -4.57
C ARG A 152 -11.44 -12.74 -5.27
N LEU A 153 -10.99 -11.51 -5.52
CA LEU A 153 -11.70 -10.52 -6.32
C LEU A 153 -11.72 -10.94 -7.81
N GLY A 154 -12.91 -11.03 -8.40
CA GLY A 154 -13.09 -11.39 -9.82
C GLY A 154 -13.69 -10.28 -10.69
N GLU A 155 -14.38 -9.31 -10.10
CA GLU A 155 -14.89 -8.14 -10.83
C GLU A 155 -15.14 -6.94 -9.91
N ILE A 156 -15.17 -5.76 -10.51
CA ILE A 156 -15.53 -4.49 -9.88
C ILE A 156 -16.54 -3.72 -10.72
N PHE A 157 -17.46 -3.04 -10.06
CA PHE A 157 -18.37 -2.06 -10.67
C PHE A 157 -18.23 -0.71 -9.98
N ILE A 158 -18.25 0.34 -10.78
CA ILE A 158 -18.07 1.72 -10.31
C ILE A 158 -19.24 2.55 -10.83
N ASP A 159 -20.19 2.84 -9.94
CA ASP A 159 -21.33 3.73 -10.23
C ASP A 159 -21.05 5.12 -9.65
N MET A 160 -21.15 6.16 -10.48
CA MET A 160 -21.05 7.56 -10.05
C MET A 160 -22.34 8.33 -10.30
N HIS A 161 -22.65 9.30 -9.43
CA HIS A 161 -23.91 10.04 -9.47
C HIS A 161 -23.68 11.56 -9.58
N LYS A 162 -24.28 12.18 -10.61
CA LYS A 162 -24.11 13.58 -11.10
C LYS A 162 -22.92 13.87 -12.03
N GLU A 163 -22.18 12.85 -12.47
CA GLU A 163 -21.17 13.05 -13.52
C GLU A 163 -21.76 13.23 -14.92
N GLY A 164 -21.02 13.89 -15.79
CA GLY A 164 -21.29 13.90 -17.22
C GLY A 164 -21.28 12.50 -17.82
N ALA A 165 -22.14 12.26 -18.82
CA ALA A 165 -22.33 10.94 -19.43
C ALA A 165 -21.04 10.33 -20.01
N ALA A 166 -20.09 11.17 -20.46
CA ALA A 166 -18.78 10.74 -20.95
C ALA A 166 -17.95 10.09 -19.83
N LEU A 167 -17.77 10.77 -18.69
CA LEU A 167 -16.99 10.26 -17.56
C LEU A 167 -17.60 8.98 -17.00
N ARG A 168 -18.93 8.94 -16.82
CA ARG A 168 -19.65 7.73 -16.38
C ARG A 168 -19.42 6.55 -17.33
N SER A 169 -19.48 6.78 -18.64
CA SER A 169 -19.28 5.73 -19.65
C SER A 169 -17.84 5.21 -19.65
N ILE A 170 -16.86 6.11 -19.54
CA ILE A 170 -15.43 5.74 -19.46
C ILE A 170 -15.15 4.90 -18.22
N ILE A 171 -15.65 5.33 -17.05
CA ILE A 171 -15.45 4.61 -15.78
C ILE A 171 -16.14 3.25 -15.77
N ASN A 172 -17.34 3.13 -16.35
CA ASN A 172 -18.00 1.84 -16.52
C ASN A 172 -17.21 0.90 -17.45
N ASN A 173 -16.70 1.41 -18.57
CA ASN A 173 -15.87 0.62 -19.49
C ASN A 173 -14.52 0.22 -18.86
N PHE A 174 -13.93 1.09 -18.03
CA PHE A 174 -12.74 0.81 -17.25
C PHE A 174 -12.98 -0.31 -16.23
N ALA A 175 -14.07 -0.24 -15.47
CA ALA A 175 -14.46 -1.28 -14.52
C ALA A 175 -14.64 -2.65 -15.20
N ILE A 176 -15.24 -2.68 -16.40
CA ILE A 176 -15.35 -3.89 -17.23
C ILE A 176 -13.96 -4.40 -17.67
N ALA A 177 -13.04 -3.51 -18.07
CA ALA A 177 -11.70 -3.90 -18.50
C ALA A 177 -10.86 -4.52 -17.36
N VAL A 178 -10.90 -3.93 -16.16
CA VAL A 178 -10.23 -4.46 -14.97
C VAL A 178 -10.84 -5.80 -14.56
N SER A 179 -12.16 -5.89 -14.51
CA SER A 179 -12.88 -7.15 -14.22
C SER A 179 -12.53 -8.27 -15.20
N LEU A 180 -12.39 -7.94 -16.49
CA LEU A 180 -11.96 -8.91 -17.50
C LEU A 180 -10.53 -9.38 -17.26
N GLY A 181 -9.61 -8.48 -16.89
CA GLY A 181 -8.22 -8.82 -16.58
C GLY A 181 -8.08 -9.71 -15.34
N LEU A 182 -8.82 -9.40 -14.25
CA LEU A 182 -8.90 -10.27 -13.06
C LEU A 182 -9.38 -11.68 -13.43
N GLN A 183 -10.38 -11.80 -14.32
CA GLN A 183 -10.87 -13.09 -14.84
C GLN A 183 -9.88 -13.84 -15.76
N TYR A 184 -8.90 -13.15 -16.32
CA TYR A 184 -7.74 -13.76 -17.02
C TYR A 184 -6.56 -14.04 -16.07
N GLY A 185 -6.69 -13.74 -14.77
CA GLY A 185 -5.68 -13.99 -13.76
C GLY A 185 -4.58 -12.93 -13.68
N VAL A 186 -4.85 -11.70 -14.13
CA VAL A 186 -4.00 -10.55 -13.76
C VAL A 186 -4.13 -10.34 -12.25
N PRO A 187 -3.02 -10.30 -11.47
CA PRO A 187 -3.06 -10.04 -10.03
C PRO A 187 -3.61 -8.64 -9.72
N LEU A 188 -4.20 -8.47 -8.54
CA LEU A 188 -4.80 -7.20 -8.13
C LEU A 188 -3.71 -6.15 -7.81
N GLU A 189 -2.59 -6.63 -7.28
CA GLU A 189 -1.36 -5.93 -6.94
C GLU A 189 -0.88 -5.03 -8.10
N GLU A 190 -0.76 -5.59 -9.31
CA GLU A 190 -0.38 -4.86 -10.53
C GLU A 190 -1.35 -3.72 -10.87
N TYR A 191 -2.65 -3.89 -10.60
CA TYR A 191 -3.64 -2.83 -10.80
C TYR A 191 -3.58 -1.75 -9.72
N VAL A 192 -3.27 -2.13 -8.48
CA VAL A 192 -3.05 -1.18 -7.38
C VAL A 192 -1.84 -0.33 -7.69
N ASP A 193 -0.72 -0.93 -8.06
CA ASP A 193 0.53 -0.22 -8.34
C ASP A 193 0.43 0.64 -9.61
N ALA A 194 -0.33 0.21 -10.64
CA ALA A 194 -0.55 0.99 -11.85
C ALA A 194 -1.50 2.20 -11.70
N PHE A 195 -2.44 2.18 -10.74
CA PHE A 195 -3.51 3.19 -10.65
C PHE A 195 -3.55 3.99 -9.34
N THR A 196 -2.82 3.60 -8.30
CA THR A 196 -2.57 4.46 -7.14
C THR A 196 -1.81 5.73 -7.54
N PHE A 197 -2.00 6.81 -6.78
CA PHE A 197 -1.42 8.14 -7.00
C PHE A 197 -1.73 8.81 -8.36
N THR A 198 -2.54 8.18 -9.20
CA THR A 198 -3.09 8.81 -10.41
C THR A 198 -3.88 10.06 -10.02
N ARG A 199 -3.67 11.15 -10.76
CA ARG A 199 -4.20 12.47 -10.42
C ARG A 199 -5.07 13.02 -11.56
N PHE A 200 -6.37 13.07 -11.31
CA PHE A 200 -7.38 13.67 -12.18
C PHE A 200 -8.64 13.96 -11.37
N ASP A 201 -9.47 14.89 -11.81
CA ASP A 201 -10.71 15.24 -11.11
C ASP A 201 -11.85 14.26 -11.43
N PRO A 202 -12.68 13.85 -10.44
CA PRO A 202 -12.74 14.39 -9.08
C PRO A 202 -11.61 13.94 -8.13
N SER A 203 -11.05 14.92 -7.42
CA SER A 203 -10.00 14.74 -6.40
C SER A 203 -10.41 15.45 -5.10
N GLY A 204 -9.86 15.03 -3.95
CA GLY A 204 -10.09 15.72 -2.66
C GLY A 204 -10.40 14.81 -1.46
N PRO A 205 -11.02 15.36 -0.39
CA PRO A 205 -11.32 14.60 0.81
C PRO A 205 -12.36 13.51 0.55
N VAL A 206 -12.22 12.40 1.26
CA VAL A 206 -13.05 11.20 1.17
C VAL A 206 -13.94 11.11 2.41
N GLN A 207 -15.24 10.91 2.21
CA GLN A 207 -16.22 10.69 3.29
C GLN A 207 -16.92 9.35 3.10
N GLY A 208 -17.21 8.65 4.20
CA GLY A 208 -17.85 7.33 4.20
C GLY A 208 -16.89 6.15 4.13
N ASN A 209 -15.57 6.39 4.12
CA ASN A 209 -14.52 5.38 4.25
C ASN A 209 -13.76 5.59 5.58
N ASP A 210 -13.43 4.51 6.26
CA ASP A 210 -12.79 4.53 7.57
C ASP A 210 -11.25 4.63 7.48
N SER A 211 -10.64 3.99 6.47
CA SER A 211 -9.19 3.91 6.27
C SER A 211 -8.61 5.05 5.42
N ILE A 212 -9.35 5.51 4.40
CA ILE A 212 -8.89 6.49 3.40
C ILE A 212 -9.65 7.81 3.59
N LYS A 213 -8.92 8.89 3.92
CA LYS A 213 -9.50 10.23 4.21
C LYS A 213 -9.28 11.25 3.08
N TYR A 214 -8.34 11.00 2.17
CA TYR A 214 -8.05 11.86 1.02
C TYR A 214 -7.62 11.02 -0.17
N ALA A 215 -7.94 11.45 -1.40
CA ALA A 215 -7.54 10.78 -2.63
C ALA A 215 -7.20 11.78 -3.74
N THR A 216 -6.20 11.45 -4.56
CA THR A 216 -5.75 12.29 -5.69
C THR A 216 -6.60 12.12 -6.94
N SER A 217 -7.41 11.07 -7.00
CA SER A 217 -8.44 10.84 -8.01
C SER A 217 -9.46 9.80 -7.57
N MET A 218 -10.46 9.55 -8.41
CA MET A 218 -11.44 8.49 -8.17
C MET A 218 -10.84 7.07 -8.27
N LEU A 219 -9.95 6.84 -9.23
CA LEU A 219 -9.32 5.51 -9.39
C LEU A 219 -8.32 5.27 -8.26
N ASP A 220 -7.56 6.29 -7.88
CA ASP A 220 -6.68 6.25 -6.70
C ASP A 220 -7.44 5.83 -5.44
N TYR A 221 -8.59 6.45 -5.14
CA TYR A 221 -9.45 6.01 -4.02
C TYR A 221 -9.87 4.53 -4.13
N ILE A 222 -10.34 4.10 -5.30
CA ILE A 222 -10.87 2.74 -5.51
C ILE A 222 -9.78 1.69 -5.37
N PHE A 223 -8.61 1.88 -5.96
CA PHE A 223 -7.54 0.89 -5.88
C PHE A 223 -6.87 0.84 -4.50
N ARG A 224 -6.76 1.96 -3.78
CA ARG A 224 -6.37 1.92 -2.37
C ARG A 224 -7.38 1.16 -1.51
N GLU A 225 -8.68 1.35 -1.75
CA GLU A 225 -9.73 0.62 -1.01
C GLU A 225 -9.66 -0.88 -1.27
N LEU A 226 -9.44 -1.30 -2.53
CA LEU A 226 -9.27 -2.71 -2.89
C LEU A 226 -7.97 -3.29 -2.30
N ALA A 227 -6.88 -2.51 -2.25
CA ALA A 227 -5.63 -2.93 -1.62
C ALA A 227 -5.79 -3.14 -0.10
N VAL A 228 -6.47 -2.22 0.59
CA VAL A 228 -6.76 -2.36 2.03
C VAL A 228 -7.73 -3.52 2.29
N SER A 229 -8.68 -3.78 1.40
CA SER A 229 -9.74 -4.79 1.61
C SER A 229 -9.36 -6.22 1.22
N TYR A 230 -8.45 -6.41 0.24
CA TYR A 230 -8.08 -7.74 -0.29
C TYR A 230 -6.60 -8.08 -0.18
N LEU A 231 -5.70 -7.10 0.02
CA LEU A 231 -4.25 -7.29 0.08
C LEU A 231 -3.65 -6.94 1.45
N ASP A 232 -4.47 -6.50 2.41
CA ASP A 232 -4.05 -5.99 3.73
C ASP A 232 -2.95 -4.91 3.67
N ARG A 233 -2.89 -4.15 2.56
CA ARG A 233 -1.91 -3.07 2.34
C ARG A 233 -2.34 -1.79 3.06
N PHE A 234 -2.08 -1.74 4.37
CA PHE A 234 -2.39 -0.59 5.22
C PHE A 234 -1.43 0.60 5.05
N ASP A 235 -0.32 0.43 4.34
CA ASP A 235 0.61 1.49 3.90
C ASP A 235 -0.07 2.54 3.00
N LEU A 236 -1.06 2.12 2.22
CA LEU A 236 -1.87 2.99 1.35
C LEU A 236 -3.02 3.68 2.10
N ALA A 237 -3.33 3.25 3.33
CA ALA A 237 -4.34 3.86 4.18
C ALA A 237 -3.80 5.12 4.87
N HIS A 238 -4.68 6.09 5.14
CA HIS A 238 -4.32 7.27 5.94
C HIS A 238 -4.57 7.05 7.44
N VAL A 239 -5.41 6.07 7.77
CA VAL A 239 -5.70 5.61 9.13
C VAL A 239 -5.59 4.11 9.10
N ASN A 240 -4.67 3.55 9.88
CA ASN A 240 -4.53 2.10 10.02
C ASN A 240 -5.69 1.58 10.88
N PRO A 241 -6.51 0.60 10.42
CA PRO A 241 -7.60 0.06 11.22
C PRO A 241 -7.16 -0.49 12.59
N ALA A 242 -5.93 -0.99 12.69
CA ALA A 242 -5.35 -1.47 13.96
C ALA A 242 -5.11 -0.37 15.02
N GLU A 243 -5.11 0.90 14.61
CA GLU A 243 -4.97 2.07 15.50
C GLU A 243 -6.32 2.75 15.79
N ALA A 244 -7.40 2.29 15.16
CA ALA A 244 -8.75 2.85 15.33
C ALA A 244 -9.54 2.22 16.49
N ASP A 245 -9.02 1.16 17.11
CA ASP A 245 -9.61 0.55 18.30
C ASP A 245 -9.50 1.47 19.53
N PHE A 246 -10.53 1.45 20.38
CA PHE A 246 -10.64 2.34 21.56
C PHE A 246 -9.50 2.15 22.60
N ASP A 247 -8.79 1.03 22.54
CA ASP A 247 -7.67 0.68 23.43
C ASP A 247 -6.28 0.95 22.79
N ALA A 248 -6.24 1.62 21.62
CA ALA A 248 -5.01 1.97 20.91
C ALA A 248 -4.20 3.05 21.64
N LEU A 249 -3.47 2.63 22.68
CA LEU A 249 -2.36 3.36 23.28
C LEU A 249 -1.24 3.54 22.24
N GLY A 250 -1.29 4.66 21.52
CA GLY A 250 -0.31 4.99 20.47
C GLY A 250 1.14 4.83 20.93
N GLY A 251 1.99 4.29 20.05
CA GLY A 251 3.31 3.73 20.36
C GLY A 251 4.35 4.67 20.99
N GLY A 252 4.04 5.96 21.11
CA GLY A 252 4.84 6.96 21.83
C GLY A 252 6.28 7.04 21.32
N VAL A 253 7.23 7.24 22.23
CA VAL A 253 8.66 7.45 21.91
C VAL A 253 9.39 6.14 21.51
N GLN A 254 8.67 5.18 20.90
CA GLN A 254 9.21 3.90 20.44
C GLN A 254 9.08 3.67 18.93
N GLU A 255 8.33 4.51 18.19
CA GLU A 255 8.44 4.55 16.73
C GLU A 255 9.91 4.77 16.32
N GLY A 256 10.43 3.89 15.47
CA GLY A 256 11.81 3.92 14.98
C GLY A 256 12.86 3.25 15.89
N ARG A 257 12.52 2.67 17.05
CA ARG A 257 13.50 1.95 17.89
C ARG A 257 13.45 0.44 17.65
N GLN A 258 14.51 -0.12 17.06
CA GLN A 258 14.69 -1.58 16.93
C GLN A 258 14.45 -2.29 18.28
N PRO A 259 13.76 -3.45 18.29
CA PRO A 259 13.40 -4.15 19.52
C PRO A 259 14.66 -4.55 20.30
N ALA A 260 14.76 -4.06 21.54
CA ALA A 260 15.92 -4.35 22.37
C ALA A 260 15.98 -5.85 22.72
N PRO A 261 17.15 -6.50 22.61
CA PRO A 261 17.26 -7.94 22.86
C PRO A 261 16.89 -8.28 24.32
N ALA A 262 16.18 -9.40 24.49
CA ALA A 262 15.54 -9.85 25.74
C ALA A 262 16.47 -9.91 26.97
N ASN A 263 17.79 -9.94 26.75
CA ASN A 263 18.82 -9.94 27.79
C ASN A 263 18.86 -8.66 28.67
N LYS A 264 18.10 -7.60 28.34
CA LYS A 264 18.07 -6.36 29.13
C LYS A 264 17.32 -6.48 30.46
N TYR A 265 16.43 -7.46 30.62
CA TYR A 265 15.59 -7.63 31.82
C TYR A 265 15.99 -8.80 32.73
N LEU A 266 17.07 -9.52 32.42
CA LEU A 266 17.59 -10.61 33.26
C LEU A 266 18.58 -10.06 34.29
N SER A 267 18.16 -10.02 35.56
CA SER A 267 18.98 -9.58 36.68
C SER A 267 20.14 -10.56 36.95
N LYS A 268 21.38 -10.11 36.69
CA LYS A 268 22.61 -10.82 37.09
C LYS A 268 22.85 -10.65 38.59
N GLY A 269 22.01 -11.27 39.43
CA GLY A 269 21.96 -10.99 40.87
C GLY A 269 21.48 -12.14 41.75
N LEU A 270 22.38 -13.09 42.01
CA LEU A 270 22.47 -13.87 43.26
C LEU A 270 21.23 -14.66 43.74
N THR A 271 21.06 -15.88 43.26
CA THR A 271 20.35 -16.96 43.99
C THR A 271 21.27 -18.15 44.27
N ARG A 272 21.70 -18.29 45.53
CA ARG A 272 22.37 -19.52 45.99
C ARG A 272 21.31 -20.58 46.29
N SER A 273 20.93 -21.38 45.29
CA SER A 273 20.56 -22.81 45.37
C SER A 273 19.72 -23.22 44.16
N ARG A 274 20.35 -23.98 43.26
CA ARG A 274 19.78 -25.02 42.37
C ARG A 274 18.26 -24.98 42.12
N THR A 275 17.86 -24.39 40.99
CA THR A 275 16.55 -24.62 40.37
C THR A 275 16.68 -25.49 39.12
N ASP A 276 17.00 -26.77 39.30
CA ASP A 276 16.65 -27.77 38.29
C ASP A 276 15.11 -27.88 38.28
N LYS A 277 14.48 -27.70 37.10
CA LYS A 277 13.02 -27.68 36.85
C LYS A 277 12.29 -26.34 37.06
N LEU A 278 12.63 -25.33 36.25
CA LEU A 278 11.70 -24.26 35.87
C LEU A 278 11.61 -24.15 34.34
N THR A 279 10.99 -25.16 33.71
CA THR A 279 10.54 -25.08 32.32
C THR A 279 9.27 -24.24 32.24
N ALA A 280 9.38 -23.01 31.74
CA ALA A 280 8.22 -22.23 31.33
C ALA A 280 7.59 -22.90 30.09
N VAL A 281 6.35 -23.35 30.23
CA VAL A 281 5.57 -23.89 29.10
C VAL A 281 4.91 -22.73 28.36
N SER A 282 5.20 -22.61 27.07
CA SER A 282 4.45 -21.77 26.14
C SER A 282 3.89 -22.61 25.00
N SER A 283 2.59 -22.92 25.07
CA SER A 283 1.73 -23.07 23.89
C SER A 283 1.70 -21.73 23.13
N SER A 284 1.49 -21.61 21.81
CA SER A 284 1.07 -22.56 20.76
C SER A 284 1.21 -21.86 19.39
N ALA A 285 1.35 -22.53 18.23
CA ALA A 285 1.67 -23.92 17.94
C ALA A 285 1.98 -24.08 16.43
N SER A 286 2.84 -25.03 16.04
CA SER A 286 2.98 -25.48 14.64
C SER A 286 3.40 -26.96 14.58
N ALA A 287 2.57 -27.77 13.92
CA ALA A 287 2.95 -29.12 13.48
C ALA A 287 3.50 -29.03 12.05
N GLY A 288 4.47 -29.84 11.65
CA GLY A 288 5.22 -30.85 12.40
C GLY A 288 6.28 -31.51 11.53
N GLY A 289 6.98 -32.53 12.06
CA GLY A 289 7.97 -33.27 11.26
C GLY A 289 8.78 -34.30 12.05
N ALA A 290 8.57 -35.58 11.71
CA ALA A 290 9.48 -36.71 11.86
C ALA A 290 9.95 -37.20 13.27
N SER A 291 9.42 -38.38 13.63
CA SER A 291 10.20 -39.60 13.93
C SER A 291 11.16 -39.67 15.15
N SER A 292 10.78 -40.48 16.15
CA SER A 292 11.40 -41.81 16.36
C SER A 292 10.77 -42.62 17.52
N VAL A 293 10.65 -43.94 17.33
CA VAL A 293 10.32 -44.96 18.35
C VAL A 293 11.62 -45.67 18.76
N PRO A 294 11.78 -46.25 19.97
CA PRO A 294 11.18 -47.56 20.36
C PRO A 294 10.47 -47.49 21.74
N SER A 295 9.39 -48.25 22.07
CA SER A 295 9.16 -49.71 22.07
C SER A 295 9.64 -50.42 23.36
N PRO A 296 8.93 -51.46 23.87
CA PRO A 296 8.26 -51.34 25.18
C PRO A 296 8.51 -52.50 26.17
N LEU A 297 7.80 -52.53 27.31
CA LEU A 297 7.65 -53.74 28.14
C LEU A 297 6.21 -53.95 28.66
N VAL A 298 5.89 -55.22 28.93
CA VAL A 298 4.56 -55.85 29.05
C VAL A 298 4.08 -55.96 30.50
N GLY A 299 2.76 -56.03 30.74
CA GLY A 299 2.22 -56.41 32.06
C GLY A 299 0.70 -56.29 32.21
N GLU A 300 0.01 -57.42 32.08
CA GLU A 300 -1.37 -57.75 32.49
C GLU A 300 -1.65 -57.44 33.99
N GLY A 301 -2.89 -57.34 34.50
CA GLY A 301 -4.22 -57.46 33.89
C GLY A 301 -5.36 -57.55 34.94
N GLN A 302 -6.62 -57.53 34.48
CA GLN A 302 -7.88 -57.97 35.15
C GLN A 302 -8.36 -57.38 36.51
N GLY A 303 -9.60 -56.87 36.50
CA GLY A 303 -10.70 -57.61 37.17
C GLY A 303 -11.46 -56.96 38.35
N GLY A 304 -12.66 -56.42 38.08
CA GLY A 304 -13.78 -56.27 39.07
C GLY A 304 -13.58 -55.27 40.22
N GLY A 305 -14.61 -54.76 40.89
CA GLY A 305 -16.05 -54.88 40.68
C GLY A 305 -16.84 -54.43 41.92
N SER A 306 -17.84 -53.56 41.73
CA SER A 306 -19.03 -53.40 42.59
C SER A 306 -18.88 -53.19 44.12
N ARG A 307 -19.28 -52.00 44.62
CA ARG A 307 -20.57 -51.82 45.35
C ARG A 307 -20.71 -50.41 45.96
N ALA A 308 -21.96 -49.93 45.98
CA ALA A 308 -22.37 -48.78 46.76
C ALA A 308 -22.74 -49.18 48.19
N ALA A 309 -22.57 -48.27 49.15
CA ALA A 309 -23.41 -48.18 50.33
C ALA A 309 -23.38 -46.74 50.89
N SER A 310 -24.55 -46.17 51.12
CA SER A 310 -24.74 -44.86 51.75
C SER A 310 -24.37 -44.90 53.24
N ASN A 311 -24.01 -43.74 53.81
CA ASN A 311 -24.28 -43.47 55.22
C ASN A 311 -24.64 -42.00 55.42
N VAL A 312 -25.75 -41.78 56.11
CA VAL A 312 -26.29 -40.46 56.46
C VAL A 312 -25.77 -40.08 57.84
N THR A 313 -25.30 -38.84 58.02
CA THR A 313 -25.15 -38.24 59.36
C THR A 313 -25.65 -36.80 59.31
N ALA A 314 -26.37 -36.37 60.35
CA ALA A 314 -27.17 -35.16 60.34
C ALA A 314 -26.49 -33.96 61.04
N LEU A 315 -26.96 -32.76 60.64
CA LEU A 315 -26.95 -31.47 61.35
C LEU A 315 -25.73 -31.07 62.21
N ASN A 316 -25.17 -29.90 61.88
CA ASN A 316 -25.32 -28.79 62.82
C ASN A 316 -25.39 -27.42 62.12
N VAL A 317 -26.02 -26.45 62.78
CA VAL A 317 -26.42 -25.15 62.20
C VAL A 317 -25.47 -24.03 62.63
N ALA A 318 -25.06 -23.19 61.67
CA ALA A 318 -24.63 -21.82 61.92
C ALA A 318 -25.03 -20.96 60.71
N GLY A 319 -25.84 -19.92 60.93
CA GLY A 319 -26.43 -19.13 59.85
C GLY A 319 -25.58 -17.94 59.39
N ALA A 320 -25.62 -17.65 58.10
CA ALA A 320 -25.28 -16.34 57.54
C ALA A 320 -26.32 -15.95 56.48
N THR A 321 -26.93 -14.79 56.71
CA THR A 321 -28.00 -14.14 55.94
C THR A 321 -27.90 -14.25 54.42
N ALA A 322 -28.97 -14.72 53.78
CA ALA A 322 -29.15 -14.63 52.32
C ALA A 322 -29.28 -13.15 51.89
N LEU A 323 -28.52 -12.74 50.87
CA LEU A 323 -28.71 -11.44 50.23
C LEU A 323 -30.09 -11.40 49.54
N LYS A 324 -30.89 -10.39 49.84
CA LYS A 324 -31.94 -9.93 48.93
C LYS A 324 -31.27 -9.40 47.67
N VAL A 325 -31.57 -10.01 46.52
CA VAL A 325 -31.42 -9.35 45.22
C VAL A 325 -32.67 -8.49 45.04
N GLU A 326 -32.54 -7.17 45.13
CA GLU A 326 -33.63 -6.27 44.74
C GLU A 326 -33.71 -6.22 43.20
N PRO A 327 -34.92 -6.27 42.63
CA PRO A 327 -35.06 -6.19 41.17
C PRO A 327 -34.82 -4.76 40.71
N GLU A 328 -33.79 -4.55 39.90
CA GLU A 328 -33.55 -3.26 39.25
C GLU A 328 -34.79 -2.83 38.44
N ALA A 329 -35.34 -1.67 38.79
CA ALA A 329 -36.50 -1.11 38.10
C ALA A 329 -36.10 -0.69 36.69
N LYS A 330 -36.53 -1.48 35.68
CA LYS A 330 -36.39 -1.11 34.28
C LYS A 330 -37.16 0.19 34.02
N LEU A 331 -36.40 1.28 33.83
CA LEU A 331 -36.92 2.59 33.43
C LEU A 331 -37.78 2.46 32.17
N SER A 332 -38.82 3.29 32.07
CA SER A 332 -39.72 3.27 30.91
C SER A 332 -38.98 3.68 29.63
N PRO A 333 -39.40 3.21 28.45
CA PRO A 333 -38.80 3.64 27.17
C PRO A 333 -38.81 5.17 27.01
N THR A 334 -39.80 5.85 27.59
CA THR A 334 -39.89 7.31 27.62
C THR A 334 -38.82 7.98 28.48
N THR A 335 -38.48 7.44 29.65
CA THR A 335 -37.41 8.02 30.50
C THR A 335 -36.01 7.73 29.96
N GLN A 336 -35.83 6.68 29.16
CA GLN A 336 -34.60 6.46 28.39
C GLN A 336 -34.45 7.42 27.21
N LEU A 337 -35.56 7.90 26.62
CA LEU A 337 -35.55 8.91 25.56
C LEU A 337 -35.21 10.31 26.07
N ASP A 338 -35.69 10.69 27.25
CA ASP A 338 -35.34 11.97 27.90
C ASP A 338 -33.89 11.99 28.44
N ALA A 339 -33.30 10.82 28.69
CA ALA A 339 -31.90 10.69 29.12
C ALA A 339 -30.87 10.75 27.98
N LEU A 340 -31.32 10.74 26.72
CA LEU A 340 -30.45 11.05 25.57
C LEU A 340 -30.20 12.56 25.54
N ASN A 341 -28.93 12.96 25.61
CA ASN A 341 -28.52 14.37 25.76
C ASN A 341 -28.78 15.25 24.52
N TRP A 342 -30.05 15.59 24.27
CA TRP A 342 -30.45 16.66 23.35
C TRP A 342 -30.14 18.08 23.88
N ALA A 343 -29.68 18.20 25.13
CA ALA A 343 -29.62 19.44 25.89
C ALA A 343 -28.40 20.34 25.60
N ASP A 344 -27.39 19.85 24.87
CA ASP A 344 -26.08 20.52 24.75
C ASP A 344 -25.85 21.20 23.39
N ALA A 345 -26.86 21.90 22.86
CA ALA A 345 -26.73 22.75 21.67
C ALA A 345 -25.54 23.76 21.77
N LYS A 346 -25.14 24.15 22.98
CA LYS A 346 -23.97 25.02 23.24
C LYS A 346 -22.61 24.31 23.09
N THR A 347 -22.51 23.00 23.29
CA THR A 347 -21.25 22.26 23.08
C THR A 347 -21.04 22.00 21.59
N HIS A 348 -22.08 21.57 20.87
CA HIS A 348 -22.07 21.42 19.42
C HIS A 348 -21.75 22.74 18.70
N ALA A 349 -22.33 23.87 19.13
CA ALA A 349 -21.99 25.18 18.58
C ALA A 349 -20.51 25.57 18.82
N LYS A 350 -19.93 25.21 19.97
CA LYS A 350 -18.51 25.43 20.26
C LYS A 350 -17.60 24.52 19.44
N GLN A 351 -17.97 23.25 19.26
CA GLN A 351 -17.24 22.28 18.43
C GLN A 351 -17.21 22.73 16.96
N ALA A 352 -18.37 23.05 16.38
CA ALA A 352 -18.48 23.55 15.01
C ALA A 352 -17.73 24.89 14.79
N ALA A 353 -17.64 25.73 15.82
CA ALA A 353 -16.82 26.94 15.77
C ALA A 353 -15.31 26.64 15.86
N ALA A 354 -14.90 25.64 16.65
CA ALA A 354 -13.50 25.22 16.73
C ALA A 354 -13.02 24.55 15.43
N GLU A 355 -13.85 23.70 14.82
CA GLU A 355 -13.59 23.04 13.54
C GLU A 355 -13.37 24.06 12.42
N LYS A 356 -14.26 25.06 12.28
CA LYS A 356 -14.11 26.15 11.30
C LYS A 356 -12.84 26.99 11.51
N ARG A 357 -12.36 27.14 12.74
CA ARG A 357 -11.08 27.82 13.04
C ARG A 357 -9.88 26.97 12.61
N ALA A 358 -9.95 25.66 12.82
CA ALA A 358 -8.91 24.72 12.37
C ALA A 358 -8.85 24.68 10.83
N GLU A 359 -10.01 24.60 10.15
CA GLU A 359 -10.10 24.64 8.69
C GLU A 359 -9.54 25.96 8.11
N ALA A 360 -9.86 27.10 8.73
CA ALA A 360 -9.32 28.40 8.33
C ALA A 360 -7.79 28.47 8.47
N ARG A 361 -7.24 27.95 9.58
CA ARG A 361 -5.78 27.89 9.80
C ARG A 361 -5.08 26.95 8.83
N ALA A 362 -5.68 25.80 8.51
CA ALA A 362 -5.17 24.88 7.48
C ALA A 362 -5.13 25.53 6.09
N LYS A 363 -6.03 26.49 5.81
CA LYS A 363 -6.05 27.29 4.57
C LYS A 363 -5.17 28.55 4.61
N GLY A 364 -4.40 28.77 5.69
CA GLY A 364 -3.47 29.90 5.81
C GLY A 364 -4.05 31.21 6.38
N TYR A 365 -5.28 31.20 6.89
CA TYR A 365 -5.90 32.33 7.59
C TYR A 365 -5.58 32.28 9.10
N GLU A 366 -5.66 33.40 9.83
CA GLU A 366 -5.29 33.40 11.26
C GLU A 366 -6.30 32.63 12.15
N GLY A 367 -7.49 32.34 11.63
CA GLY A 367 -8.54 31.60 12.34
C GLY A 367 -9.34 32.44 13.33
N GLU A 368 -9.30 33.77 13.21
CA GLU A 368 -10.22 34.67 13.92
C GLU A 368 -11.50 34.90 13.09
N ALA A 369 -12.63 35.08 13.77
CA ALA A 369 -13.90 35.41 13.11
C ALA A 369 -13.95 36.90 12.80
N CYS A 370 -14.31 37.26 11.56
CA CYS A 370 -14.56 38.64 11.18
C CYS A 370 -15.68 39.26 12.04
N GLY A 371 -15.42 40.41 12.66
CA GLY A 371 -16.41 41.11 13.50
C GLY A 371 -17.69 41.53 12.76
N GLU A 372 -17.62 41.77 11.44
CA GLU A 372 -18.78 42.14 10.63
C GLU A 372 -19.53 40.94 10.03
N CYS A 373 -18.84 40.05 9.30
CA CYS A 373 -19.50 38.94 8.57
C CYS A 373 -19.40 37.56 9.23
N GLY A 374 -18.70 37.42 10.37
CA GLY A 374 -18.56 36.16 11.10
C GLY A 374 -17.69 35.08 10.43
N ASN A 375 -17.20 35.30 9.21
CA ASN A 375 -16.36 34.35 8.49
C ASN A 375 -14.90 34.35 9.00
N PHE A 376 -14.24 33.20 8.90
CA PHE A 376 -12.89 32.96 9.42
C PHE A 376 -11.76 33.27 8.42
N THR A 377 -12.07 33.97 7.33
CA THR A 377 -11.13 34.30 6.23
C THR A 377 -10.35 35.59 6.51
N LEU A 378 -9.76 35.70 7.71
CA LEU A 378 -8.95 36.86 8.11
C LEU A 378 -7.47 36.64 7.77
N VAL A 379 -6.90 37.57 7.02
CA VAL A 379 -5.49 37.61 6.60
C VAL A 379 -4.81 38.83 7.20
N ARG A 380 -3.58 38.68 7.69
CA ARG A 380 -2.76 39.81 8.17
C ARG A 380 -2.22 40.61 6.99
N ASN A 381 -2.42 41.92 7.03
CA ASN A 381 -1.92 42.88 6.06
C ASN A 381 -1.24 44.05 6.81
N GLY A 382 0.05 43.88 7.10
CA GLY A 382 0.81 44.80 7.94
C GLY A 382 0.39 44.72 9.41
N THR A 383 0.07 45.87 10.00
CA THR A 383 -0.54 45.97 11.34
C THR A 383 -2.03 45.64 11.35
N CYS A 384 -2.70 45.72 10.20
CA CYS A 384 -4.12 45.46 10.05
C CYS A 384 -4.42 43.98 9.78
N MET A 385 -5.64 43.57 10.11
CA MET A 385 -6.27 42.33 9.69
C MET A 385 -7.36 42.64 8.66
N LYS A 386 -7.34 41.96 7.51
CA LYS A 386 -8.33 42.11 6.43
C LYS A 386 -9.16 40.84 6.27
N CYS A 387 -10.48 40.97 6.14
CA CYS A 387 -11.35 39.86 5.78
C CYS A 387 -11.46 39.74 4.25
N ASP A 388 -11.11 38.58 3.70
CA ASP A 388 -11.25 38.35 2.24
C ASP A 388 -12.71 38.17 1.78
N THR A 389 -13.63 37.80 2.69
CA THR A 389 -15.05 37.61 2.32
C THR A 389 -15.84 38.91 2.21
N CYS A 390 -15.63 39.89 3.11
CA CYS A 390 -16.36 41.16 3.12
C CYS A 390 -15.49 42.41 2.89
N GLY A 391 -14.16 42.25 2.77
CA GLY A 391 -13.23 43.35 2.54
C GLY A 391 -12.93 44.23 3.76
N SER A 392 -13.60 44.02 4.89
CA SER A 392 -13.45 44.84 6.10
C SER A 392 -12.05 44.72 6.70
N THR A 393 -11.60 45.79 7.35
CA THR A 393 -10.31 45.83 8.04
C THR A 393 -10.50 46.06 9.54
N THR A 394 -9.68 45.41 10.35
CA THR A 394 -9.71 45.47 11.82
C THR A 394 -8.28 45.60 12.35
N GLY A 395 -8.09 46.27 13.49
CA GLY A 395 -6.76 46.46 14.09
C GLY A 395 -5.85 47.48 13.39
N CYS A 396 -6.35 48.29 12.45
CA CYS A 396 -5.60 49.42 11.90
C CYS A 396 -5.50 50.56 12.93
N SER A 397 -4.28 51.00 13.20
CA SER A 397 -3.93 52.21 13.97
C SER A 397 -3.34 53.28 13.05
#